data_AF-A0A961P5Q1-F1
#
_entry.id   AF-A0A961P5Q1-F1
#
_cell.length_a   1.000
_cell.length_b   1.000
_cell.length_c   1.000
_cell.angle_alpha   90.00
_cell.angle_beta   90.00
_cell.angle_gamma   90.00
#
_symmetry.space_group_name_H-M   'P 1'
#
loop_
_entity.id
_entity.type
_entity.pdbx_description
1 polymer ?
#
loop_
_entity_poly.entity_id
_entity_poly.type
_entity_poly.pdbx_seq_one_letter_code
_entity_poly.pdbx_strand_id
1 'polypeptide(L)' 'MTGLALAATLSAQGAGAEEKFITIGTGGQTGVYFVVGQSICRLVNRGTAEHNLKCTAPSTGGSIANINAIKAGDMDMGVA' A
#
# COMPACT_ATOMS: atom_id res chain seq x y z
N MET A 1 0.56 51.14 -27.79
CA MET A 1 0.14 49.91 -28.47
C MET A 1 1.17 48.83 -28.17
N THR A 2 1.45 48.44 -26.92
CA THR A 2 0.64 47.60 -26.03
C THR A 2 -0.03 46.44 -26.75
N GLY A 3 0.66 45.30 -26.82
CA GLY A 3 0.15 44.03 -27.33
C GLY A 3 0.78 42.87 -26.57
N LEU A 4 0.45 42.74 -25.28
CA LEU A 4 0.92 41.65 -24.43
C LEU A 4 0.01 40.44 -24.64
N ALA A 5 0.44 39.47 -25.44
CA ALA A 5 -0.27 38.22 -25.65
C ALA A 5 -0.10 37.31 -24.43
N LEU A 6 -1.20 37.11 -23.70
CA LEU A 6 -1.29 36.23 -22.54
C LEU A 6 -1.41 34.78 -23.02
N ALA A 7 -0.28 34.06 -23.08
CA ALA A 7 -0.28 32.62 -23.34
C ALA A 7 -0.76 31.88 -22.09
N ALA A 8 -2.02 31.45 -22.08
CA ALA A 8 -2.57 30.57 -21.06
C ALA A 8 -1.99 29.17 -21.24
N THR A 9 -0.94 28.85 -20.49
CA THR A 9 -0.46 27.46 -20.33
C THR A 9 -1.48 26.72 -19.48
N LEU A 10 -2.36 25.96 -20.15
CA LEU A 10 -3.27 25.03 -19.51
C LEU A 10 -2.45 23.85 -18.99
N SER A 11 -2.02 23.94 -17.72
CA SER A 11 -1.41 22.83 -16.99
C SER A 11 -2.45 21.73 -16.87
N ALA A 12 -2.29 20.66 -17.66
CA ALA A 12 -3.02 19.42 -17.43
C ALA A 12 -2.53 18.83 -16.11
N GLN A 13 -3.20 19.18 -15.00
CA GLN A 13 -3.11 18.40 -13.77
C GLN A 13 -3.68 17.02 -14.06
N GLY A 14 -2.81 16.08 -14.44
CA GLY A 14 -3.16 14.67 -14.47
C GLY A 14 -3.58 14.25 -13.07
N ALA A 15 -4.86 13.91 -12.89
CA ALA A 15 -5.34 13.24 -11.70
C ALA A 15 -4.73 11.83 -11.67
N GLY A 16 -3.52 11.72 -11.12
CA GLY A 16 -2.91 10.42 -10.84
C GLY A 16 -3.71 9.74 -9.75
N ALA A 17 -4.30 8.58 -10.04
CA ALA A 17 -4.90 7.74 -9.01
C ALA A 17 -3.82 7.42 -7.96
N GLU A 18 -4.04 7.87 -6.72
CA GLU A 18 -3.09 7.65 -5.63
C GLU A 18 -3.03 6.15 -5.33
N GLU A 19 -1.84 5.54 -5.51
CA GLU A 19 -1.63 4.14 -5.15
C GLU A 19 -1.70 3.99 -3.64
N LYS A 20 -2.62 3.16 -3.15
CA LYS A 20 -2.73 2.88 -1.72
C LYS A 20 -1.95 1.62 -1.38
N PHE A 21 -1.07 1.72 -0.39
CA PHE A 21 -0.26 0.61 0.10
C PHE A 21 -0.89 0.02 1.36
N ILE A 22 -0.93 -1.31 1.41
CA ILE A 22 -1.41 -2.10 2.55
C ILE A 22 -0.26 -2.99 3.01
N THR A 23 0.05 -2.97 4.30
CA THR A 23 1.06 -3.82 4.92
C THR A 23 0.41 -4.78 5.92
N ILE A 24 0.66 -6.07 5.75
CA ILE A 24 0.13 -7.14 6.59
C ILE A 24 1.25 -7.73 7.46
N GLY A 25 1.21 -7.48 8.76
CA GLY A 25 2.09 -8.15 9.73
C GLY A 25 1.83 -9.66 9.76
N THR A 26 2.90 -10.46 9.70
CA THR A 26 2.78 -11.93 9.68
C THR A 26 3.39 -12.58 10.92
N GLY A 27 4.49 -13.32 10.77
CA GLY A 27 5.24 -13.98 11.81
C GLY A 27 6.61 -14.40 11.27
N GLY A 28 7.22 -15.43 11.86
CA GLY A 28 8.48 -15.97 11.37
C GLY A 28 8.39 -16.43 9.91
N GLN A 29 9.46 -16.27 9.13
CA GLN A 29 9.50 -16.54 7.70
C GLN A 29 9.15 -18.01 7.33
N THR A 30 9.39 -18.95 8.24
CA THR A 30 9.03 -20.37 8.10
C THR A 30 7.63 -20.71 8.63
N GLY A 31 6.94 -19.74 9.24
CA GLY A 31 5.63 -19.90 9.84
C GLY A 31 4.49 -19.81 8.83
N VAL A 32 3.33 -20.34 9.23
CA VAL A 32 2.12 -20.35 8.39
C VAL A 32 1.66 -18.93 8.07
N TYR A 33 1.75 -18.00 9.03
CA TYR A 33 1.28 -16.62 8.84
C TYR A 33 2.04 -15.91 7.72
N PHE A 34 3.33 -16.20 7.56
CA PHE A 34 4.14 -15.62 6.50
C PHE A 34 3.66 -16.10 5.12
N VAL A 35 3.45 -17.42 4.96
CA VAL A 35 2.96 -18.00 3.70
C VAL A 35 1.54 -17.50 3.37
N VAL A 36 0.67 -17.42 4.38
CA VAL A 36 -0.70 -16.93 4.22
C VAL A 36 -0.71 -15.45 3.82
N GLY A 37 0.04 -14.59 4.53
CA GLY A 37 0.12 -13.16 4.21
C GLY A 37 0.66 -12.91 2.81
N GLN A 38 1.72 -13.63 2.41
CA GLN A 38 2.29 -13.53 1.06
C GLN A 38 1.30 -13.99 -0.02
N SER A 39 0.51 -15.03 0.25
CA SER A 39 -0.52 -15.52 -0.67
C SER A 39 -1.67 -14.51 -0.83
N ILE A 40 -2.10 -13.88 0.28
CA ILE A 40 -3.09 -12.80 0.25
C ILE A 40 -2.56 -11.62 -0.57
N CYS A 41 -1.34 -11.14 -0.28
CA CYS A 41 -0.78 -10.02 -1.03
C CYS A 41 -0.58 -10.35 -2.51
N ARG A 42 -0.25 -11.60 -2.87
CA ARG A 42 -0.19 -12.01 -4.27
C ARG A 42 -1.53 -11.87 -4.98
N LEU A 43 -2.63 -12.24 -4.32
CA LEU A 43 -3.99 -12.09 -4.87
C LEU A 43 -4.38 -10.62 -5.01
N VAL A 44 -4.15 -9.81 -3.98
CA VAL A 44 -4.44 -8.36 -4.01
C VAL A 44 -3.62 -7.69 -5.11
N ASN A 45 -2.33 -7.97 -5.20
CA ASN A 45 -1.47 -7.35 -6.20
C ASN A 45 -1.87 -7.72 -7.64
N ARG A 46 -2.52 -8.86 -7.86
CA ARG A 46 -3.07 -9.22 -9.18
C ARG A 46 -4.22 -8.29 -9.59
N GLY A 47 -4.99 -7.77 -8.63
CA GLY A 47 -6.09 -6.83 -8.87
C GLY A 47 -5.67 -5.35 -8.86
N THR A 48 -4.37 -5.04 -8.74
CA THR A 48 -3.89 -3.64 -8.60
C THR A 48 -4.46 -2.70 -9.67
N ALA A 49 -4.60 -3.17 -10.92
CA ALA A 49 -5.15 -2.34 -12.00
C ALA A 49 -6.64 -1.98 -11.82
N GLU A 50 -7.39 -2.77 -11.05
CA GLU A 50 -8.83 -2.57 -10.81
C GLU A 50 -9.08 -1.68 -9.59
N HIS A 51 -8.29 -1.84 -8.53
CA HIS A 51 -8.53 -1.18 -7.24
C HIS A 51 -7.41 -0.22 -6.80
N ASN A 52 -6.31 -0.09 -7.55
CA ASN A 52 -5.15 0.75 -7.22
C ASN A 52 -4.57 0.48 -5.81
N LEU A 53 -4.60 -0.78 -5.37
CA LEU A 53 -4.04 -1.21 -4.07
C LEU A 53 -2.80 -2.07 -4.30
N LYS A 54 -1.74 -1.81 -3.54
CA LYS A 54 -0.55 -2.66 -3.45
C LYS A 54 -0.42 -3.23 -2.04
N CYS A 55 0.02 -4.47 -1.93
CA CYS A 55 0.09 -5.22 -0.69
C CYS A 55 1.50 -5.77 -0.45
N THR A 56 1.97 -5.65 0.79
CA THR A 56 3.19 -6.32 1.27
C THR A 56 2.93 -7.08 2.57
N ALA A 57 3.60 -8.21 2.78
CA ALA A 57 3.46 -9.01 3.99
C ALA A 57 4.84 -9.40 4.57
N PRO A 58 5.50 -8.51 5.33
CA PRO A 58 6.82 -8.78 5.89
C PRO A 58 6.77 -9.83 7.01
N SER A 59 7.92 -10.49 7.24
CA SER A 59 8.11 -11.30 8.45
C SER A 59 8.18 -10.40 9.68
N THR A 60 7.60 -10.84 10.79
CA THR A 60 7.51 -10.06 12.04
C THR A 60 7.79 -10.93 13.26
N GLY A 61 7.79 -10.31 14.44
CA GLY A 61 7.87 -11.00 15.72
C GLY A 61 6.59 -11.76 16.14
N GLY A 62 5.54 -11.78 15.32
CA GLY A 62 4.26 -12.45 15.59
C GLY A 62 3.17 -11.54 16.15
N SER A 63 2.13 -12.12 16.74
CA SER A 63 0.85 -11.48 17.06
C SER A 63 0.97 -10.18 17.87
N ILE A 64 1.74 -10.18 18.97
CA ILE A 64 1.92 -8.98 19.82
C ILE A 64 2.64 -7.86 19.07
N ALA A 65 3.65 -8.20 18.28
CA ALA A 65 4.37 -7.22 17.46
C ALA A 65 3.42 -6.59 16.41
N ASN A 66 2.59 -7.41 15.77
CA ASN A 66 1.62 -6.94 14.78
C ASN A 66 0.55 -6.02 15.41
N ILE A 67 -0.05 -6.41 16.53
CA ILE A 67 -1.06 -5.59 17.23
C ILE A 67 -0.47 -4.23 17.63
N ASN A 68 0.76 -4.22 18.15
CA ASN A 68 1.42 -2.97 18.53
C ASN A 68 1.77 -2.09 17.32
N ALA A 69 2.22 -2.68 16.21
CA ALA A 69 2.50 -1.95 14.98
C ALA A 69 1.24 -1.34 14.37
N ILE A 70 0.11 -2.07 14.39
CA ILE A 70 -1.19 -1.54 13.95
C ILE A 70 -1.63 -0.38 14.84
N LYS A 71 -1.50 -0.52 16.16
CA LYS A 71 -1.82 0.56 17.11
C LYS A 71 -0.94 1.79 16.90
N ALA A 72 0.31 1.60 16.49
CA ALA A 72 1.25 2.69 16.18
C ALA A 72 1.02 3.33 14.81
N GLY A 73 0.25 2.68 13.91
CA GLY A 73 0.04 3.11 12.53
C GLY A 73 1.15 2.67 11.56
N ASP A 74 2.07 1.81 11.99
CA ASP A 74 3.16 1.28 11.17
C ASP A 74 2.71 0.14 10.25
N MET A 75 1.57 -0.49 10.56
CA MET A 75 0.96 -1.55 9.74
C MET A 75 -0.55 -1.34 9.63
N ASP A 76 -1.11 -1.67 8.46
CA ASP A 76 -2.54 -1.58 8.20
C ASP A 76 -3.30 -2.79 8.76
N MET A 77 -2.67 -3.96 8.74
CA MET A 77 -3.26 -5.24 9.12
C MET A 77 -2.22 -6.16 9.75
N GLY A 78 -2.66 -7.24 10.40
CA GLY A 78 -1.77 -8.26 10.90
C GLY A 78 -2.48 -9.53 11.34
N VAL A 79 -1.78 -10.66 11.25
CA VAL A 79 -2.24 -11.95 11.77
C VAL A 79 -1.89 -12.04 13.25
N ALA A 80 -2.83 -12.41 14.11
CA ALA A 80 -2.62 -12.41 15.56
C ALA A 80 -3.28 -13.62 16.24
#